data_AF-A0A6G2QBC7-F1
#
_entry.id   AF-A0A6G2QBC7-F1
#
_cell.length_a   1.000
_cell.length_b   1.000
_cell.length_c   1.000
_cell.angle_alpha   90.00
_cell.angle_beta   90.00
_cell.angle_gamma   90.00
#
_symmetry.space_group_name_H-M   'P 1'
#
loop_
_entity.id
_entity.type
_entity.pdbx_description
1 polymer ?
#
loop_
_entity_poly.entity_id
_entity_poly.type
_entity_poly.pdbx_seq_one_letter_code
_entity_poly.pdbx_strand_id
1 'polypeptide(L)' 'TTEPGLQLYTGDHLPAPFAPCDGIALETQHFPDSPNHPDFPSTVLRPGEVYRSETVYGFSVR' A
#
# COMPACT_ATOMS: atom_id res chain seq x y z
N THR A 1 9.02 -1.03 4.58
CA THR A 1 8.70 -0.54 3.23
C THR A 1 9.44 0.75 2.99
N THR A 2 9.72 1.11 1.73
CA THR A 2 10.25 2.43 1.35
C THR A 2 9.15 3.45 1.04
N GLU A 3 7.89 3.03 1.05
CA GLU A 3 6.74 3.90 0.77
C GLU A 3 6.33 4.76 1.97
N PRO A 4 5.76 5.96 1.74
CA PRO A 4 5.37 6.87 2.81
C PRO A 4 4.03 6.49 3.48
N GLY A 5 3.22 5.64 2.86
CA GLY A 5 1.91 5.21 3.35
C GLY A 5 1.71 3.70 3.38
N LEU A 6 0.76 3.27 4.22
CA LEU A 6 0.24 1.91 4.28
C LEU A 6 -1.28 1.96 4.39
N GLN A 7 -1.98 1.47 3.38
CA GLN A 7 -3.41 1.26 3.44
C GLN A 7 -3.69 -0.11 4.07
N LEU A 8 -4.54 -0.10 5.10
CA LEU A 8 -5.04 -1.30 5.77
C LEU A 8 -6.48 -1.52 5.34
N TYR A 9 -6.76 -2.67 4.76
CA TYR A 9 -8.12 -3.13 4.51
C TYR A 9 -8.39 -4.38 5.34
N THR A 10 -9.47 -4.35 6.12
CA THR A 10 -9.89 -5.39 7.07
C THR A 10 -10.78 -6.46 6.45
N GLY A 11 -10.93 -6.50 5.13
CA GLY A 11 -11.62 -7.62 4.48
C GLY A 11 -13.15 -7.58 4.58
N ASP A 12 -13.76 -6.49 5.04
CA ASP A 12 -15.21 -6.42 5.36
C ASP A 12 -16.16 -6.66 4.17
N HIS A 13 -15.68 -6.47 2.95
CA HIS A 13 -16.44 -6.62 1.72
C HIS A 13 -15.94 -7.77 0.82
N LEU A 14 -15.12 -8.68 1.36
CA LEU A 14 -14.72 -9.86 0.62
C LEU A 14 -15.94 -10.77 0.38
N PRO A 15 -16.10 -11.33 -0.84
CA PRO A 15 -17.19 -12.25 -1.12
C PRO A 15 -16.92 -13.61 -0.45
N ALA A 16 -17.96 -14.45 -0.42
CA ALA A 16 -17.82 -15.85 -0.04
C ALA A 16 -16.67 -16.51 -0.83
N PRO A 17 -15.83 -17.35 -0.17
CA PRO A 17 -16.09 -18.00 1.11
C PRO A 17 -15.63 -17.25 2.36
N PHE A 18 -15.12 -16.02 2.25
CA PHE A 18 -14.55 -15.29 3.38
C PHE A 18 -15.63 -14.52 4.15
N ALA A 19 -15.61 -14.61 5.47
CA ALA A 19 -16.36 -13.73 6.36
C ALA A 19 -15.63 -12.38 6.52
N PRO A 20 -16.34 -11.31 6.94
CA PRO A 20 -15.70 -10.06 7.34
C PRO A 20 -14.57 -10.32 8.34
N CYS A 21 -13.42 -9.67 8.13
CA CYS A 21 -12.22 -9.81 8.96
C CYS A 21 -11.48 -11.16 8.91
N ASP A 22 -11.79 -12.07 7.97
CA ASP A 22 -11.02 -13.32 7.78
C ASP A 22 -9.59 -13.08 7.26
N GLY A 23 -9.31 -11.88 6.75
CA GLY A 23 -8.01 -11.49 6.26
C GLY A 23 -7.81 -9.99 6.29
N ILE A 24 -6.56 -9.58 6.17
CA ILE A 24 -6.17 -8.18 6.02
C ILE A 24 -5.32 -8.02 4.77
N ALA A 25 -5.46 -6.87 4.10
CA ALA A 25 -4.50 -6.40 3.10
C ALA A 25 -3.66 -5.27 3.69
N LEU A 26 -2.36 -5.35 3.47
CA LEU A 26 -1.36 -4.36 3.88
C LEU A 26 -0.73 -3.79 2.60
N GLU A 27 -1.24 -2.66 2.15
CA GLU A 27 -0.92 -2.06 0.85
C GLU A 27 -0.01 -0.84 1.04
N THR A 28 1.30 -1.05 0.91
CA THR A 28 2.31 0.01 1.03
C THR A 28 2.37 0.84 -0.25
N GLN A 29 2.20 2.15 -0.15
CA GLN A 29 2.15 3.04 -1.31
C GLN A 29 2.32 4.51 -0.91
N HIS A 30 2.44 5.39 -1.90
CA HIS A 30 2.16 6.81 -1.72
C HIS A 30 0.71 7.05 -1.28
N PHE A 31 0.41 8.23 -0.74
CA PHE A 31 -0.94 8.50 -0.26
C PHE A 31 -1.95 8.48 -1.42
N PRO A 32 -3.17 7.95 -1.21
CA PRO A 32 -4.24 8.08 -2.17
C PRO A 32 -4.40 9.55 -2.59
N ASP A 33 -4.64 9.76 -3.88
CA ASP A 33 -4.80 11.10 -4.46
C ASP A 33 -3.56 12.02 -4.46
N SER A 34 -2.36 11.48 -4.19
CA SER A 34 -1.09 12.26 -4.24
C SER A 34 -0.88 13.11 -5.51
N PRO A 35 -1.26 12.69 -6.74
CA PRO A 35 -1.15 13.56 -7.91
C PRO A 35 -1.90 14.90 -7.80
N ASN A 36 -2.97 14.96 -7.01
CA ASN A 36 -3.84 16.14 -6.87
C ASN A 36 -3.57 16.97 -5.60
N HIS A 37 -2.65 16.51 -4.75
CA HIS A 37 -2.28 17.17 -3.50
C HIS A 37 -0.80 17.59 -3.54
N PRO A 38 -0.49 18.87 -3.85
CA PRO A 38 0.88 19.35 -4.02
C PRO A 38 1.81 19.16 -2.81
N ASP A 39 1.23 19.09 -1.60
CA ASP A 39 1.99 18.88 -0.36
C ASP A 39 2.26 17.40 -0.06
N PHE A 40 1.70 16.46 -0.84
CA PHE A 40 1.96 15.03 -0.71
C PHE A 40 3.22 14.63 -1.48
N PRO A 41 3.89 13.53 -1.09
CA PRO A 41 4.96 12.96 -1.90
C PRO A 41 4.49 12.71 -3.34
N SER A 42 5.24 13.25 -4.31
CA SER A 42 4.88 13.14 -5.74
C SER A 42 4.96 11.69 -6.22
N THR A 43 3.97 11.27 -6.99
CA THR A 43 3.95 9.97 -7.69
C THR A 43 4.32 10.08 -9.17
N VAL A 44 4.70 11.27 -9.65
CA VAL A 44 5.06 11.49 -11.06
C VAL A 44 6.45 10.91 -11.34
N LEU A 45 6.50 9.96 -12.28
CA LEU A 45 7.75 9.46 -12.87
C LEU A 45 7.97 10.11 -14.24
N ARG A 46 9.09 10.81 -14.43
CA ARG A 46 9.45 11.47 -15.70
C ARG A 46 10.31 10.58 -16.60
N PRO A 47 10.39 10.85 -17.91
CA PRO A 47 11.28 10.12 -18.82
C PRO A 47 12.73 10.10 -18.33
N GLY A 48 13.33 8.91 -18.28
CA GLY A 48 14.71 8.70 -17.81
C GLY A 48 14.86 8.51 -16.30
N GLU A 49 13.82 8.75 -15.51
CA GLU A 49 13.81 8.43 -14.08
C GLU A 49 13.54 6.93 -13.86
N VAL A 50 14.04 6.42 -12.73
CA VAL A 50 13.81 5.03 -12.31
C VAL A 50 12.95 5.05 -11.06
N TYR A 51 11.78 4.43 -11.15
CA TYR A 51 10.95 4.17 -9.98
C TYR A 51 11.46 2.93 -9.25
N ARG A 52 11.59 3.02 -7.91
CA ARG A 52 11.90 1.89 -7.05
C ARG A 52 11.05 1.97 -5.79
N SER A 53 10.45 0.84 -5.44
CA SER A 53 9.68 0.64 -4.22
C SER A 53 9.98 -0.74 -3.65
N GLU A 54 10.06 -0.86 -2.33
CA GLU A 54 10.35 -2.11 -1.64
C GLU A 54 9.44 -2.30 -0.43
N THR A 55 8.84 -3.49 -0.33
CA THR A 55 8.07 -3.93 0.84
C THR A 55 8.53 -5.31 1.27
N VAL A 56 8.74 -5.46 2.58
CA VAL A 56 9.30 -6.66 3.19
C VAL A 56 8.34 -7.13 4.27
N TYR A 57 7.92 -8.39 4.19
CA TYR A 57 7.23 -9.09 5.26
C TYR A 57 8.21 -10.00 5.99
N GLY A 58 8.50 -9.68 7.24
CA GLY A 58 9.34 -10.51 8.11
C GLY A 58 8.47 -11.37 9.02
N PHE A 59 8.66 -12.68 8.97
CA PHE A 59 7.96 -13.63 9.84
C PHE A 59 8.96 -14.33 10.77
N SER A 60 8.53 -14.60 12.00
CA SER A 60 9.26 -15.42 12.96
C SER A 60 8.28 -16.26 13.77
N VAL A 61 8.78 -17.32 14.37
CA VAL A 61 8.05 -18.10 15.37
C VAL A 61 8.64 -17.80 16.75
N ARG A 62 7.82 -17.93 17.79
CA ARG A 62 8.25 -17.81 19.17
C ARG A 62 8.50 -19.18 19.78
#